data_AF-A0A7W7ML34-F1
#
_entry.id   AF-A0A7W7ML34-F1
#
_cell.length_a   1.000
_cell.length_b   1.000
_cell.length_c   1.000
_cell.angle_alpha   90.00
_cell.angle_beta   90.00
_cell.angle_gamma   90.00
#
_symmetry.space_group_name_H-M   'P 1'
#
loop_
_entity.id
_entity.type
_entity.pdbx_description
1 polymer ?
#
loop_
_entity_poly.entity_id
_entity_poly.type
_entity_poly.pdbx_seq_one_letter_code
_entity_poly.pdbx_strand_id
1 'polypeptide(L)'
;MTEVEAAPRVSGQILLAACDRQQVTVERDPDRPDTHLQLRILLPACAHPRSHRDWQWLTLPVRIPPTVPAQASVHTPTLRLVEGRVRVDVPWRIPVPAAEPAGHVHALGLDWGNTTLLTGSIARLGTDRQGRRRVLADNTPLSFDAAGVSAKLLRLRTIAEQVRAKTDQHARLLTGRPDPVLQTRHDLLEREHQRVQAKIRHLNGSLAWAAARWAVDHAITAQVSVIYIEDLATLETRGLGRSMNRRFGAHVRGQIFDALRHLAGKAGIAVVTVPARGTSAGCPRCGHLLRHVKAPDRVTSRGHKWAHCPHCRLSADRDHAASQRIVARGLLGQQHTTGTRAGTLAIRATIDGPVRAVRDKTRPTPPRPPRQQSRGFRVSSPAPSRHRVPAPPPPRPVRWDSVRRDDPPRPGPPGRARGRPRDQTTRPAATTIAAGPSAEDSTGT
;
A
#
# COMPACT_ATOMS: atom_id res chain seq x y z
N MET A 1 38.09 -27.40 -20.20
CA MET A 1 38.54 -26.01 -20.04
C MET A 1 37.50 -25.34 -19.15
N THR A 2 37.83 -25.05 -17.89
CA THR A 2 36.88 -24.51 -16.91
C THR A 2 37.06 -23.00 -16.92
N GLU A 3 36.09 -22.27 -17.48
CA GLU A 3 36.08 -20.80 -17.40
C GLU A 3 35.84 -20.40 -15.95
N VAL A 4 36.84 -19.75 -15.36
CA VAL A 4 36.74 -19.14 -14.03
C VAL A 4 35.96 -17.83 -14.22
N GLU A 5 34.80 -17.71 -13.58
CA GLU A 5 34.04 -16.45 -13.57
C GLU A 5 34.95 -15.30 -13.11
N ALA A 6 34.86 -14.16 -13.81
CA ALA A 6 35.56 -12.95 -13.41
C ALA A 6 35.17 -12.55 -11.98
N ALA A 7 36.13 -12.03 -11.22
CA ALA A 7 35.91 -11.63 -9.83
C ALA A 7 34.67 -10.73 -9.72
N PRO A 8 33.72 -11.04 -8.80
CA PRO A 8 32.49 -10.29 -8.69
C PRO A 8 32.80 -8.82 -8.41
N ARG A 9 32.24 -7.91 -9.22
CA ARG A 9 32.33 -6.47 -8.98
C ARG A 9 31.39 -6.10 -7.83
N VAL A 10 31.88 -6.26 -6.60
CA VAL A 10 31.17 -5.81 -5.40
C VAL A 10 31.37 -4.31 -5.26
N SER A 11 30.30 -3.57 -4.91
CA SER A 11 30.44 -2.18 -4.48
C SER A 11 31.41 -2.11 -3.30
N GLY A 12 32.33 -1.13 -3.28
CA GLY A 12 33.25 -0.93 -2.15
C GLY A 12 32.48 -0.61 -0.87
N GLN A 13 32.17 -1.65 -0.09
CA GLN A 13 31.52 -1.56 1.20
C GLN A 13 32.33 -2.31 2.24
N ILE A 14 32.44 -1.73 3.43
CA ILE A 14 33.10 -2.35 4.58
C ILE A 14 32.02 -2.62 5.63
N LEU A 15 31.70 -3.89 5.81
CA LEU A 15 30.71 -4.37 6.77
C LEU A 15 31.37 -4.50 8.15
N LEU A 16 31.50 -3.39 8.89
CA LEU A 16 32.15 -3.43 10.22
C LEU A 16 31.34 -4.24 11.25
N ALA A 17 30.06 -4.53 10.97
CA ALA A 17 29.27 -5.43 11.80
C ALA A 17 29.76 -6.89 11.83
N ALA A 18 30.65 -7.27 10.90
CA ALA A 18 31.31 -8.58 10.93
C ALA A 18 32.61 -8.57 11.77
N CYS A 19 33.10 -7.39 12.16
CA CYS A 19 34.28 -7.24 13.00
C CYS A 19 33.90 -7.34 14.48
N ASP A 20 34.81 -7.90 15.29
CA ASP A 20 34.64 -7.93 16.74
C ASP A 20 35.11 -6.62 17.41
N ARG A 21 34.93 -6.55 18.73
CA ARG A 21 35.30 -5.39 19.55
C ARG A 21 36.81 -5.13 19.63
N GLN A 22 37.64 -6.09 19.24
CA GLN A 22 39.10 -5.92 19.19
C GLN A 22 39.52 -5.16 17.93
N GLN A 23 38.64 -5.06 16.93
CA GLN A 23 38.91 -4.38 15.66
C GLN A 23 38.06 -3.13 15.45
N VAL A 24 36.83 -3.10 15.99
CA VAL A 24 35.91 -1.97 15.80
C VAL A 24 35.12 -1.69 17.08
N THR A 25 35.05 -0.42 17.47
CA THR A 25 34.11 0.04 18.50
C THR A 25 33.33 1.25 18.01
N VAL A 26 32.09 1.39 18.47
CA VAL A 26 31.28 2.58 18.22
C VAL A 26 30.53 2.96 19.49
N GLU A 27 30.74 4.19 19.92
CA GLU A 27 30.17 4.73 21.16
C GLU A 27 29.73 6.17 20.92
N ARG A 28 28.89 6.70 21.81
CA ARG A 28 28.57 8.13 21.78
C ARG A 28 29.80 8.94 22.16
N ASP A 29 29.99 10.07 21.50
CA ASP A 29 31.07 11.01 21.84
C ASP A 29 30.82 11.54 23.27
N PRO A 30 31.76 11.38 24.22
CA PRO A 30 31.57 11.81 25.61
C PRO A 30 31.33 13.32 25.73
N ASP A 31 31.91 14.12 24.83
CA ASP A 31 31.77 15.58 24.86
C ASP A 31 30.48 16.04 24.17
N ARG A 32 29.95 15.23 23.25
CA ARG A 32 28.80 15.58 22.40
C ARG A 32 27.88 14.38 22.16
N PRO A 33 27.34 13.75 23.22
CA PRO A 33 26.69 12.44 23.11
C PRO A 33 25.43 12.46 22.25
N ASP A 34 24.73 13.59 22.15
CA ASP A 34 23.49 13.72 21.38
C ASP A 34 23.70 13.98 19.88
N THR A 35 24.91 14.38 19.48
CA THR A 35 25.17 14.82 18.10
C THR A 35 26.30 14.06 17.42
N HIS A 36 27.15 13.35 18.17
CA HIS A 36 28.30 12.65 17.62
C HIS A 36 28.47 11.24 18.21
N LEU A 37 29.03 10.37 17.38
CA LEU A 37 29.57 9.06 17.76
C LEU A 37 31.08 9.06 17.51
N GLN A 38 31.81 8.31 18.33
CA GLN A 38 33.19 7.95 18.07
C GLN A 38 33.23 6.54 17.49
N LEU A 39 33.53 6.45 16.20
CA LEU A 39 33.79 5.17 15.52
C LEU A 39 35.30 4.92 15.53
N ARG A 40 35.74 3.90 16.24
CA ARG A 40 37.15 3.49 16.28
C ARG A 40 37.33 2.23 15.43
N ILE A 41 38.31 2.25 14.54
CA ILE A 41 38.61 1.15 13.62
C ILE A 41 40.10 0.87 13.67
N LEU A 42 40.46 -0.38 13.90
CA LEU A 42 41.84 -0.84 13.81
C LEU A 42 42.20 -1.04 12.33
N LEU A 43 43.13 -0.24 11.83
CA LEU A 43 43.57 -0.29 10.43
C LEU A 43 45.08 -0.52 10.37
N PRO A 44 45.56 -1.22 9.33
CA PRO A 44 47.00 -1.38 9.14
C PRO A 44 47.61 -0.02 8.80
N ALA A 45 48.71 0.32 9.48
CA ALA A 45 49.47 1.54 9.24
C ALA A 45 50.40 1.42 8.01
N CYS A 46 50.59 0.20 7.49
CA CYS A 46 51.43 -0.08 6.34
C CYS A 46 50.79 -1.16 5.44
N ALA A 47 51.27 -1.29 4.20
CA ALA A 47 50.69 -2.21 3.22
C ALA A 47 50.80 -3.70 3.60
N HIS A 48 51.79 -4.08 4.41
CA HIS A 48 52.09 -5.47 4.77
C HIS A 48 52.35 -5.59 6.27
N PRO A 49 51.30 -5.55 7.12
CA PRO A 49 51.47 -5.64 8.58
C PRO A 49 52.03 -7.01 8.98
N ARG A 50 53.07 -7.03 9.83
CA ARG A 50 53.75 -8.26 10.29
C ARG A 50 53.57 -8.54 11.78
N SER A 51 53.12 -7.55 12.54
CA SER A 51 52.95 -7.62 13.99
C SER A 51 51.91 -6.61 14.47
N HIS A 52 51.50 -6.71 15.75
CA HIS A 52 50.49 -5.83 16.34
C HIS A 52 50.88 -4.33 16.31
N ARG A 53 52.18 -4.00 16.25
CA ARG A 53 52.66 -2.61 16.15
C ARG A 53 52.37 -1.95 14.79
N ASP A 54 52.07 -2.76 13.78
CA ASP A 54 51.78 -2.30 12.43
C ASP A 54 50.29 -1.94 12.25
N TRP A 55 49.52 -2.00 13.33
CA TRP A 55 48.10 -1.67 13.40
C TRP A 55 47.89 -0.46 14.29
N GLN A 56 47.02 0.45 13.84
CA GLN A 56 46.70 1.68 14.56
C GLN A 56 45.20 1.88 14.65
N TRP A 57 44.75 2.37 15.80
CA TRP A 57 43.37 2.78 15.99
C TRP A 57 43.14 4.13 15.33
N LEU A 58 42.30 4.14 14.29
CA LEU A 58 41.78 5.37 13.72
C LEU A 58 40.45 5.70 14.40
N THR A 59 40.30 6.94 14.88
CA THR A 59 39.04 7.44 15.44
C THR A 59 38.37 8.40 14.46
N LEU A 60 37.13 8.10 14.11
CA LEU A 60 36.32 8.88 13.18
C LEU A 60 35.12 9.47 13.92
N PRO A 61 34.98 10.80 14.00
CA PRO A 61 33.77 11.42 14.53
C PRO A 61 32.64 11.31 13.50
N VAL A 62 31.53 10.69 13.89
CA VAL A 62 30.35 10.51 13.04
C VAL A 62 29.20 11.34 13.60
N ARG A 63 28.72 12.31 12.82
CA ARG A 63 27.52 13.08 13.19
C ARG A 63 26.29 12.19 13.15
N ILE A 64 25.49 12.22 14.21
CA ILE A 64 24.17 11.58 14.25
C ILE A 64 23.06 12.61 14.04
N PRO A 65 22.05 12.30 13.21
CA PRO A 65 20.91 13.17 13.02
C PRO A 65 20.03 13.22 14.29
N PRO A 66 19.29 14.31 14.52
CA PRO A 66 18.41 14.48 15.69
C PRO A 66 17.27 13.45 15.76
N THR A 67 17.08 12.67 14.69
CA THR A 67 16.13 11.56 14.64
C THR A 67 16.59 10.33 15.41
N VAL A 68 17.85 10.25 15.85
CA VAL A 68 18.37 9.17 16.70
C VAL A 68 18.17 9.55 18.17
N PRO A 69 17.26 8.88 18.90
CA PRO A 69 16.99 9.22 20.30
C PRO A 69 18.21 9.03 21.20
N ALA A 70 18.34 9.80 22.27
CA ALA A 70 19.45 9.68 23.23
C ALA A 70 19.57 8.27 23.83
N GLN A 71 18.44 7.65 24.16
CA GLN A 71 18.34 6.29 24.69
C GLN A 71 18.61 5.18 23.66
N ALA A 72 18.84 5.52 22.39
CA ALA A 72 19.13 4.52 21.37
C ALA A 72 20.53 3.93 21.59
N SER A 73 20.58 2.60 21.69
CA SER A 73 21.85 1.88 21.59
C SER A 73 22.26 1.76 20.14
N VAL A 74 23.50 2.15 19.87
CA VAL A 74 24.09 2.22 18.54
C VAL A 74 24.90 0.96 18.27
N HIS A 75 24.95 0.55 17.01
CA HIS A 75 25.67 -0.64 16.56
C HIS A 75 26.73 -0.29 15.52
N THR A 76 27.71 -1.18 15.39
CA THR A 76 28.80 -1.09 14.41
C THR A 76 28.25 -0.84 13.00
N PRO A 77 28.70 0.23 12.31
CA PRO A 77 28.08 0.66 11.08
C PRO A 77 28.55 -0.10 9.84
N THR A 78 27.86 0.10 8.72
CA THR A 78 28.39 -0.23 7.40
C THR A 78 28.97 1.02 6.75
N LEU A 79 30.18 0.93 6.22
CA LEU A 79 30.80 2.01 5.46
C LEU A 79 30.61 1.76 3.96
N ARG A 80 30.18 2.78 3.21
CA ARG A 80 30.02 2.69 1.75
C ARG A 80 30.65 3.90 1.06
N LEU A 81 31.29 3.69 -0.07
CA LEU A 81 31.71 4.77 -0.95
C LEU A 81 30.57 5.16 -1.90
N VAL A 82 30.11 6.40 -1.81
CA VAL A 82 29.07 6.97 -2.66
C VAL A 82 29.54 8.34 -3.14
N GLU A 83 29.69 8.51 -4.45
CA GLU A 83 30.09 9.78 -5.08
C GLU A 83 31.38 10.37 -4.47
N GLY A 84 32.39 9.52 -4.24
CA GLY A 84 33.67 9.93 -3.65
C GLY A 84 33.62 10.26 -2.15
N ARG A 85 32.47 10.04 -1.48
CA ARG A 85 32.29 10.25 -0.04
C ARG A 85 32.08 8.93 0.69
N VAL A 86 32.55 8.85 1.93
CA VAL A 86 32.25 7.74 2.83
C VAL A 86 30.90 8.01 3.50
N ARG A 87 29.94 7.12 3.24
CA ARG A 87 28.65 7.07 3.93
C ARG A 87 28.73 6.07 5.07
N VAL A 88 28.34 6.50 6.26
CA VAL A 88 28.30 5.68 7.47
C VAL A 88 26.84 5.33 7.75
N ASP A 89 26.44 4.09 7.49
CA ASP A 89 25.10 3.61 7.84
C ASP A 89 25.14 3.00 9.23
N VAL A 90 24.65 3.76 10.21
CA VAL A 90 24.67 3.40 11.63
C VAL A 90 23.34 2.75 12.03
N PRO A 91 23.30 1.42 12.30
CA PRO A 91 22.13 0.81 12.90
C PRO A 91 22.00 1.22 14.35
N TRP A 92 20.76 1.41 14.81
CA TRP A 92 20.46 1.68 16.21
C TRP A 92 19.15 1.01 16.60
N ARG A 93 19.00 0.73 17.89
CA ARG A 93 17.79 0.17 18.49
C ARG A 93 17.40 0.94 19.73
N ILE A 94 16.10 1.02 19.96
CA ILE A 94 15.49 1.48 21.20
C ILE A 94 14.70 0.32 21.81
N PRO A 95 14.63 0.20 23.14
CA PRO A 95 13.64 -0.67 23.76
C PRO A 95 12.25 -0.16 23.39
N VAL A 96 11.37 -1.08 22.99
CA VAL A 96 9.95 -0.80 22.74
C VAL A 96 9.12 -1.65 23.70
N PRO A 97 7.92 -1.19 24.12
CA PRO A 97 7.04 -1.99 24.94
C PRO A 97 6.74 -3.33 24.27
N ALA A 98 6.76 -4.41 25.05
CA ALA A 98 6.33 -5.71 24.55
C ALA A 98 4.84 -5.64 24.19
N ALA A 99 4.49 -6.15 23.01
CA ALA A 99 3.10 -6.25 22.59
C ALA A 99 2.42 -7.41 23.33
N GLU A 100 1.42 -7.10 24.16
CA GLU A 100 0.62 -8.11 24.83
C GLU A 100 -0.14 -8.98 23.79
N PRO A 101 -0.16 -10.32 23.93
CA PRO A 101 -0.84 -11.20 22.98
C PRO A 101 -2.37 -11.26 23.20
N ALA A 102 -2.84 -10.88 24.38
CA ALA A 102 -4.23 -10.93 24.80
C ALA A 102 -4.51 -9.89 25.92
N GLY A 103 -5.75 -9.83 26.40
CA GLY A 103 -6.21 -8.86 27.40
C GLY A 103 -6.73 -7.56 26.80
N HIS A 104 -6.87 -7.49 25.48
CA HIS A 104 -7.31 -6.29 24.78
C HIS A 104 -8.81 -6.06 24.93
N VAL A 105 -9.15 -4.82 25.27
CA VAL A 105 -10.53 -4.34 25.38
C VAL A 105 -10.89 -3.45 24.20
N HIS A 106 -10.00 -2.56 23.77
CA HIS A 106 -10.20 -1.67 22.61
C HIS A 106 -9.29 -2.07 21.45
N ALA A 107 -9.85 -2.17 20.25
CA ALA A 107 -9.15 -2.65 19.07
C ALA A 107 -9.56 -1.93 17.78
N LEU A 108 -8.64 -1.91 16.82
CA LEU A 108 -8.88 -1.52 15.44
C LEU A 108 -8.86 -2.78 14.56
N GLY A 109 -9.91 -3.03 13.77
CA GLY A 109 -9.89 -4.06 12.73
C GLY A 109 -9.70 -3.45 11.35
N LEU A 110 -8.83 -4.06 10.53
CA LEU A 110 -8.50 -3.61 9.18
C LEU A 110 -8.82 -4.67 8.13
N ASP A 111 -9.56 -4.27 7.10
CA ASP A 111 -9.88 -5.05 5.90
C ASP A 111 -9.12 -4.52 4.68
N TRP A 112 -8.70 -5.42 3.78
CA TRP A 112 -8.04 -5.05 2.54
C TRP A 112 -9.07 -4.74 1.44
N GLY A 113 -9.20 -3.46 1.08
CA GLY A 113 -10.11 -3.04 0.02
C GLY A 113 -9.45 -2.91 -1.35
N ASN A 114 -10.25 -3.02 -2.41
CA ASN A 114 -9.78 -2.91 -3.80
C ASN A 114 -9.59 -1.47 -4.27
N THR A 115 -10.39 -0.54 -3.74
CA THR A 115 -10.28 0.92 -4.01
C THR A 115 -9.69 1.64 -2.82
N THR A 116 -10.23 1.33 -1.64
CA THR A 116 -9.81 1.87 -0.36
C THR A 116 -8.85 0.84 0.22
N LEU A 117 -7.54 1.02 0.01
CA LEU A 117 -6.51 0.01 0.29
C LEU A 117 -6.69 -0.64 1.67
N LEU A 118 -7.03 0.17 2.68
CA LEU A 118 -7.43 -0.28 4.01
C LEU A 118 -8.78 0.33 4.40
N THR A 119 -9.67 -0.50 4.91
CA THR A 119 -10.91 -0.06 5.57
C THR A 119 -10.89 -0.50 7.03
N GLY A 120 -11.21 0.41 7.95
CA GLY A 120 -11.08 0.19 9.39
C GLY A 120 -12.39 0.31 10.16
N SER A 121 -12.46 -0.41 11.29
CA SER A 121 -13.49 -0.25 12.32
C SER A 121 -12.87 -0.31 13.71
N ILE A 122 -13.22 0.66 14.55
CA ILE A 122 -12.89 0.64 15.98
C ILE A 122 -14.00 -0.10 16.72
N ALA A 123 -13.60 -1.00 17.62
CA ALA A 123 -14.53 -1.69 18.49
C ALA A 123 -13.95 -1.97 19.87
N ARG A 124 -14.86 -2.15 20.83
CA ARG A 124 -14.56 -2.55 22.18
C ARG A 124 -15.22 -3.87 22.55
N LEU A 125 -14.51 -4.66 23.33
CA LEU A 125 -15.02 -5.83 24.00
C LEU A 125 -15.73 -5.38 25.28
N GLY A 126 -16.95 -5.87 25.50
CA GLY A 126 -17.66 -5.72 26.75
C GLY A 126 -18.39 -7.00 27.11
N THR A 127 -19.23 -6.94 28.14
CA THR A 127 -20.10 -8.04 28.56
C THR A 127 -21.56 -7.65 28.39
N ASP A 128 -22.41 -8.59 27.98
CA ASP A 128 -23.85 -8.42 27.99
C ASP A 128 -24.45 -8.51 29.40
N ARG A 129 -25.76 -8.32 29.53
CA ARG A 129 -26.45 -8.40 30.83
C ARG A 129 -26.39 -9.80 31.45
N GLN A 130 -26.09 -10.83 30.64
CA GLN A 130 -25.90 -12.21 31.08
C GLN A 130 -24.41 -12.55 31.28
N GLY A 131 -23.51 -11.57 31.28
CA GLY A 131 -22.07 -11.77 31.47
C GLY A 131 -21.32 -12.31 30.24
N ARG A 132 -21.97 -12.50 29.09
CA ARG A 132 -21.32 -13.03 27.88
C ARG A 132 -20.54 -11.93 27.16
N ARG A 133 -19.35 -12.28 26.65
CA ARG A 133 -18.52 -11.38 25.84
C ARG A 133 -19.29 -10.89 24.61
N ARG A 134 -19.27 -9.57 24.36
CA ARG A 134 -19.89 -8.90 23.21
C ARG A 134 -18.97 -7.84 22.62
N VAL A 135 -19.10 -7.59 21.33
CA VAL A 135 -18.31 -6.57 20.63
C VAL A 135 -19.21 -5.38 20.29
N LEU A 136 -18.77 -4.19 20.67
CA LEU A 136 -19.44 -2.92 20.39
C LEU A 136 -18.55 -2.10 19.44
N ALA A 137 -19.05 -1.72 18.27
CA ALA A 137 -18.29 -0.92 17.30
C ALA A 137 -18.89 0.49 17.17
N ASP A 138 -18.03 1.47 16.98
CA ASP A 138 -18.43 2.89 16.89
C ASP A 138 -19.14 3.22 15.57
N ASN A 139 -19.13 2.27 14.63
CA ASN A 139 -19.90 2.29 13.37
C ASN A 139 -19.53 3.46 12.43
N THR A 140 -18.43 4.16 12.73
CA THR A 140 -17.78 5.15 11.88
C THR A 140 -16.71 4.46 11.04
N PRO A 141 -16.88 4.40 9.70
CA PRO A 141 -15.89 3.76 8.84
C PRO A 141 -14.62 4.60 8.78
N LEU A 142 -13.47 3.92 8.90
CA LEU A 142 -12.17 4.51 8.59
C LEU A 142 -11.73 4.02 7.20
N SER A 143 -11.12 4.89 6.40
CA SER A 143 -10.69 4.55 5.05
C SER A 143 -9.34 5.19 4.70
N PHE A 144 -8.45 4.38 4.14
CA PHE A 144 -7.23 4.86 3.48
C PHE A 144 -7.39 4.72 1.96
N ASP A 145 -7.63 5.84 1.30
CA ASP A 145 -7.77 5.88 -0.16
C ASP A 145 -6.40 5.94 -0.84
N ALA A 146 -6.07 4.88 -1.59
CA ALA A 146 -4.85 4.80 -2.38
C ALA A 146 -5.12 4.92 -3.88
N ALA A 147 -6.29 5.37 -4.33
CA ALA A 147 -6.72 5.34 -5.73
C ALA A 147 -5.73 6.03 -6.67
N GLY A 148 -5.26 7.23 -6.30
CA GLY A 148 -4.29 7.99 -7.11
C GLY A 148 -2.95 7.26 -7.27
N VAL A 149 -2.40 6.75 -6.16
CA VAL A 149 -1.14 5.97 -6.16
C VAL A 149 -1.33 4.65 -6.92
N SER A 150 -2.48 3.99 -6.76
CA SER A 150 -2.85 2.75 -7.46
C SER A 150 -2.89 2.96 -8.97
N ALA A 151 -3.52 4.04 -9.43
CA ALA A 151 -3.60 4.38 -10.86
C ALA A 151 -2.19 4.61 -11.43
N LYS A 152 -1.33 5.32 -10.69
CA LYS A 152 0.07 5.52 -11.08
C LYS A 152 0.86 4.21 -11.13
N LEU A 153 0.68 3.33 -10.14
CA LEU A 153 1.32 2.01 -10.10
C LEU A 153 0.88 1.14 -11.28
N LEU A 154 -0.41 1.12 -11.60
CA LEU A 154 -0.92 0.41 -12.78
C LEU A 154 -0.30 0.95 -14.07
N ARG A 155 -0.24 2.27 -14.25
CA ARG A 155 0.42 2.90 -15.41
C ARG A 155 1.89 2.50 -15.52
N LEU A 156 2.63 2.51 -14.41
CA LEU A 156 4.04 2.14 -14.39
C LEU A 156 4.26 0.66 -14.70
N ARG A 157 3.38 -0.23 -14.24
CA ARG A 157 3.44 -1.65 -14.59
C ARG A 157 3.24 -1.88 -16.08
N THR A 158 2.24 -1.23 -16.69
CA THR A 158 2.04 -1.29 -18.14
C THR A 158 3.26 -0.78 -18.91
N ILE A 159 3.87 0.32 -18.46
CA ILE A 159 5.12 0.82 -19.06
C ILE A 159 6.24 -0.22 -18.90
N ALA A 160 6.41 -0.79 -17.71
CA ALA A 160 7.44 -1.79 -17.44
C ALA A 160 7.30 -3.04 -18.33
N GLU A 161 6.07 -3.52 -18.52
CA GLU A 161 5.73 -4.64 -19.41
C GLU A 161 6.07 -4.31 -20.87
N GLN A 162 5.70 -3.12 -21.36
CA GLN A 162 6.00 -2.68 -22.72
C GLN A 162 7.51 -2.53 -22.97
N VAL A 163 8.24 -1.92 -22.04
CA VAL A 163 9.70 -1.78 -22.14
C VAL A 163 10.36 -3.15 -22.10
N ARG A 164 9.90 -4.05 -21.22
CA ARG A 164 10.43 -5.41 -21.13
C ARG A 164 10.23 -6.19 -22.43
N ALA A 165 9.01 -6.17 -22.98
CA ALA A 165 8.70 -6.85 -24.24
C ALA A 165 9.60 -6.37 -25.39
N LYS A 166 9.85 -5.06 -25.48
CA LYS A 166 10.81 -4.51 -26.45
C LYS A 166 12.24 -4.95 -26.16
N THR A 167 12.65 -4.98 -24.90
CA THR A 167 14.01 -5.43 -24.53
C THR A 167 14.23 -6.89 -24.93
N ASP A 168 13.28 -7.78 -24.62
CA ASP A 168 13.31 -9.20 -25.00
C ASP A 168 13.27 -9.40 -26.52
N GLN A 169 12.61 -8.51 -27.27
CA GLN A 169 12.66 -8.52 -28.74
C GLN A 169 14.05 -8.16 -29.27
N HIS A 170 14.68 -7.11 -28.74
CA HIS A 170 16.03 -6.71 -29.14
C HIS A 170 17.07 -7.78 -28.79
N ALA A 171 16.97 -8.38 -27.61
CA ALA A 171 17.82 -9.50 -27.20
C ALA A 171 17.75 -10.66 -28.20
N ARG A 172 16.54 -11.03 -28.66
CA ARG A 172 16.35 -12.07 -29.68
C ARG A 172 16.94 -11.73 -31.04
N LEU A 173 16.88 -10.46 -31.45
CA LEU A 173 17.45 -10.00 -32.72
C LEU A 173 18.99 -9.94 -32.70
N LEU A 174 19.58 -9.72 -31.52
CA LEU A 174 21.02 -9.75 -31.32
C LEU A 174 21.59 -11.18 -31.35
N THR A 175 20.76 -12.19 -31.07
CA THR A 175 21.15 -13.60 -31.18
C THR A 175 21.48 -13.96 -32.63
N GLY A 176 22.76 -14.16 -32.94
CA GLY A 176 23.24 -14.61 -34.25
C GLY A 176 23.60 -13.48 -35.23
N ARG A 177 23.34 -12.21 -34.89
CA ARG A 177 23.78 -11.06 -35.70
C ARG A 177 24.18 -9.88 -34.80
N PRO A 178 25.47 -9.76 -34.45
CA PRO A 178 25.95 -8.63 -33.69
C PRO A 178 25.70 -7.31 -34.44
N ASP A 179 24.99 -6.39 -33.81
CA ASP A 179 24.73 -5.04 -34.32
C ASP A 179 24.98 -4.03 -33.18
N PRO A 180 26.04 -3.19 -33.28
CA PRO A 180 26.37 -2.20 -32.24
C PRO A 180 25.26 -1.17 -31.97
N VAL A 181 24.49 -0.80 -32.99
CA VAL A 181 23.37 0.15 -32.84
C VAL A 181 22.22 -0.49 -32.09
N LEU A 182 21.93 -1.75 -32.42
CA LEU A 182 20.91 -2.54 -31.75
C LEU A 182 21.27 -2.85 -30.29
N GLN A 183 22.55 -3.15 -30.03
CA GLN A 183 23.08 -3.34 -28.67
C GLN A 183 22.91 -2.08 -27.82
N THR A 184 23.25 -0.91 -28.37
CA THR A 184 23.07 0.38 -27.68
C THR A 184 21.61 0.64 -27.31
N ARG A 185 20.67 0.30 -28.21
CA ARG A 185 19.22 0.41 -27.94
C ARG A 185 18.74 -0.59 -26.89
N HIS A 186 19.23 -1.83 -26.93
CA HIS A 186 18.96 -2.84 -25.92
C HIS A 186 19.38 -2.33 -24.53
N ASP A 187 20.61 -1.84 -24.40
CA ASP A 187 21.14 -1.36 -23.12
C ASP A 187 20.38 -0.13 -22.59
N LEU A 188 19.92 0.74 -23.49
CA LEU A 188 19.04 1.85 -23.14
C LEU A 188 17.70 1.37 -22.58
N LEU A 189 17.06 0.39 -23.23
CA LEU A 189 15.79 -0.17 -22.78
C LEU A 189 15.93 -0.91 -21.45
N GLU A 190 17.04 -1.62 -21.23
CA GLU A 190 17.32 -2.31 -19.97
C GLU A 190 17.49 -1.31 -18.82
N ARG A 191 18.23 -0.22 -19.03
CA ARG A 191 18.34 0.89 -18.06
C ARG A 191 16.98 1.52 -17.77
N GLU A 192 16.14 1.73 -18.79
CA GLU A 192 14.80 2.27 -18.62
C GLU A 192 13.89 1.31 -17.83
N HIS A 193 13.97 0.00 -18.11
CA HIS A 193 13.24 -1.02 -17.36
C HIS A 193 13.63 -0.98 -15.88
N GLN A 194 14.93 -0.97 -15.58
CA GLN A 194 15.46 -0.87 -14.22
C GLN A 194 14.98 0.41 -13.51
N ARG A 195 14.97 1.56 -14.21
CA ARG A 195 14.49 2.85 -13.69
C ARG A 195 13.00 2.81 -13.34
N VAL A 196 12.16 2.25 -14.22
CA VAL A 196 10.71 2.11 -13.99
C VAL A 196 10.45 1.15 -12.82
N GLN A 197 11.17 0.03 -12.75
CA GLN A 197 11.07 -0.92 -11.64
C GLN A 197 11.49 -0.31 -10.31
N ALA A 198 12.57 0.47 -10.27
CA ALA A 198 12.99 1.21 -9.09
C ALA A 198 11.91 2.18 -8.61
N LYS A 199 11.26 2.88 -9.55
CA LYS A 199 10.13 3.78 -9.26
C LYS A 199 8.92 3.04 -8.70
N ILE A 200 8.59 1.84 -9.23
CA ILE A 200 7.52 0.99 -8.70
C ILE A 200 7.84 0.56 -7.26
N ARG A 201 9.06 0.06 -7.00
CA ARG A 201 9.49 -0.34 -5.65
C ARG A 201 9.41 0.82 -4.66
N HIS A 202 9.91 1.99 -5.05
CA HIS A 202 9.85 3.19 -4.21
C HIS A 202 8.41 3.62 -3.89
N LEU A 203 7.50 3.61 -4.88
CA LEU A 203 6.10 3.95 -4.66
C LEU A 203 5.38 2.92 -3.77
N ASN A 204 5.64 1.62 -3.97
CA ASN A 204 5.08 0.58 -3.09
C ASN A 204 5.56 0.75 -1.64
N GLY A 205 6.86 0.99 -1.44
CA GLY A 205 7.41 1.25 -0.11
C GLY A 205 6.81 2.48 0.54
N SER A 206 6.73 3.60 -0.19
CA SER A 206 6.13 4.85 0.31
C SER A 206 4.65 4.66 0.67
N LEU A 207 3.90 3.94 -0.18
CA LEU A 207 2.51 3.60 0.09
C LEU A 207 2.37 2.74 1.35
N ALA A 208 3.26 1.76 1.53
CA ALA A 208 3.23 0.88 2.68
C ALA A 208 3.42 1.64 4.00
N TRP A 209 4.43 2.51 4.06
CA TRP A 209 4.68 3.36 5.22
C TRP A 209 3.55 4.36 5.47
N ALA A 210 2.97 4.95 4.42
CA ALA A 210 1.84 5.87 4.56
C ALA A 210 0.58 5.18 5.10
N ALA A 211 0.25 3.99 4.57
CA ALA A 211 -0.90 3.20 5.03
C ALA A 211 -0.71 2.73 6.49
N ALA A 212 0.50 2.29 6.84
CA ALA A 212 0.84 1.89 8.21
C ALA A 212 0.75 3.07 9.19
N ARG A 213 1.31 4.24 8.83
CA ARG A 213 1.24 5.45 9.65
C ARG A 213 -0.21 5.87 9.88
N TRP A 214 -1.01 5.92 8.82
CA TRP A 214 -2.44 6.20 8.90
C TRP A 214 -3.16 5.28 9.89
N ALA A 215 -2.93 3.97 9.79
CA ALA A 215 -3.58 3.00 10.68
C ALA A 215 -3.14 3.20 12.15
N VAL A 216 -1.85 3.44 12.39
CA VAL A 216 -1.30 3.67 13.73
C VAL A 216 -1.77 5.00 14.32
N ASP A 217 -1.89 6.06 13.52
CA ASP A 217 -2.46 7.35 13.97
C ASP A 217 -3.88 7.19 14.48
N HIS A 218 -4.72 6.48 13.73
CA HIS A 218 -6.08 6.18 14.16
C HIS A 218 -6.11 5.29 15.40
N ALA A 219 -5.22 4.31 15.49
CA ALA A 219 -5.10 3.45 16.66
C ALA A 219 -4.72 4.24 17.92
N ILE A 220 -3.72 5.13 17.83
CA ILE A 220 -3.30 6.03 18.91
C ILE A 220 -4.45 6.96 19.31
N THR A 221 -5.09 7.61 18.33
CA THR A 221 -6.19 8.55 18.57
C THR A 221 -7.37 7.88 19.27
N ALA A 222 -7.67 6.64 18.89
CA ALA A 222 -8.75 5.84 19.50
C ALA A 222 -8.32 5.09 20.77
N GLN A 223 -7.06 5.27 21.21
CA GLN A 223 -6.48 4.60 22.38
C GLN A 223 -6.69 3.08 22.38
N VAL A 224 -6.51 2.46 21.21
CA VAL A 224 -6.60 1.00 21.08
C VAL A 224 -5.27 0.36 21.44
N SER A 225 -5.32 -0.82 22.07
CA SER A 225 -4.10 -1.58 22.43
C SER A 225 -3.67 -2.56 21.34
N VAL A 226 -4.52 -2.81 20.33
CA VAL A 226 -4.27 -3.81 19.29
C VAL A 226 -4.92 -3.44 17.95
N ILE A 227 -4.22 -3.80 16.88
CA ILE A 227 -4.69 -3.76 15.50
C ILE A 227 -4.82 -5.20 14.99
N TYR A 228 -6.03 -5.59 14.60
CA TYR A 228 -6.33 -6.86 13.94
C TYR A 228 -6.39 -6.65 12.43
N ILE A 229 -5.68 -7.48 11.68
CA ILE A 229 -5.69 -7.45 10.21
C ILE A 229 -5.84 -8.86 9.67
N GLU A 230 -6.54 -9.05 8.55
CA GLU A 230 -6.73 -10.39 8.01
C GLU A 230 -5.46 -10.97 7.37
N ASP A 231 -5.23 -12.27 7.59
CA ASP A 231 -4.19 -13.07 6.95
C ASP A 231 -4.65 -13.57 5.57
N LEU A 232 -4.28 -12.80 4.55
CA LEU A 232 -4.56 -13.14 3.16
C LEU A 232 -3.61 -14.20 2.56
N ALA A 233 -2.51 -14.57 3.22
CA ALA A 233 -1.58 -15.58 2.69
C ALA A 233 -2.30 -16.93 2.50
N THR A 234 -3.23 -17.24 3.40
CA THR A 234 -4.06 -18.46 3.34
C THR A 234 -5.06 -18.50 2.17
N LEU A 235 -5.35 -17.35 1.55
CA LEU A 235 -6.28 -17.23 0.41
C LEU A 235 -5.58 -17.10 -0.94
N GLU A 236 -4.28 -16.79 -0.97
CA GLU A 236 -3.47 -16.67 -2.19
C GLU A 236 -3.39 -17.99 -2.97
N THR A 237 -3.35 -19.12 -2.26
CA THR A 237 -3.29 -20.47 -2.84
C THR A 237 -4.55 -20.89 -3.60
N ARG A 238 -5.67 -20.18 -3.41
CA ARG A 238 -6.97 -20.49 -4.05
C ARG A 238 -7.49 -19.38 -4.95
N GLY A 239 -6.62 -18.44 -5.33
CA GLY A 239 -6.93 -17.35 -6.25
C GLY A 239 -7.76 -16.26 -5.59
N LEU A 240 -7.09 -15.30 -4.93
CA LEU A 240 -7.69 -14.00 -4.65
C LEU A 240 -8.27 -13.39 -5.94
N GLY A 241 -9.27 -12.51 -5.81
CA GLY A 241 -9.85 -11.82 -6.95
C GLY A 241 -8.75 -11.21 -7.84
N ARG A 242 -8.76 -11.55 -9.14
CA ARG A 242 -7.76 -11.11 -10.13
C ARG A 242 -7.45 -9.61 -10.03
N SER A 243 -8.41 -8.78 -9.63
CA SER A 243 -8.26 -7.34 -9.45
C SER A 243 -7.37 -6.94 -8.26
N MET A 244 -7.46 -7.63 -7.12
CA MET A 244 -6.70 -7.29 -5.91
C MET A 244 -5.23 -7.64 -6.12
N ASN A 245 -4.95 -8.85 -6.58
CA ASN A 245 -3.58 -9.29 -6.93
C ASN A 245 -2.96 -8.43 -8.04
N ARG A 246 -3.76 -7.96 -9.01
CA ARG A 246 -3.28 -7.01 -10.04
C ARG A 246 -2.95 -5.62 -9.50
N ARG A 247 -3.57 -5.19 -8.40
CA ARG A 247 -3.34 -3.86 -7.79
C ARG A 247 -2.25 -3.91 -6.73
N PHE A 248 -2.35 -4.84 -5.78
CA PHE A 248 -1.40 -5.03 -4.70
C PHE A 248 -1.08 -6.52 -4.53
N GLY A 249 0.12 -6.90 -4.99
CA GLY A 249 0.63 -8.26 -4.80
C GLY A 249 0.94 -8.55 -3.33
N ALA A 250 1.14 -9.82 -3.00
CA ALA A 250 1.52 -10.30 -1.66
C ALA A 250 2.68 -9.51 -1.06
N HIS A 251 3.67 -9.14 -1.89
CA HIS A 251 4.82 -8.34 -1.47
C HIS A 251 4.44 -6.98 -0.84
N VAL A 252 3.51 -6.23 -1.45
CA VAL A 252 3.10 -4.91 -0.91
C VAL A 252 2.33 -5.08 0.39
N ARG A 253 1.51 -6.13 0.49
CA ARG A 253 0.80 -6.46 1.74
C ARG A 253 1.77 -6.84 2.86
N GLY A 254 2.81 -7.62 2.55
CA GLY A 254 3.91 -7.89 3.47
C GLY A 254 4.61 -6.62 3.94
N GLN A 255 4.96 -5.71 3.00
CA GLN A 255 5.56 -4.42 3.34
C GLN A 255 4.66 -3.56 4.24
N ILE A 256 3.35 -3.51 3.99
CA ILE A 256 2.39 -2.81 4.85
C ILE A 256 2.37 -3.43 6.24
N PHE A 257 2.32 -4.76 6.33
CA PHE A 257 2.29 -5.47 7.60
C PHE A 257 3.58 -5.23 8.42
N ASP A 258 4.75 -5.28 7.79
CA ASP A 258 6.03 -5.01 8.44
C ASP A 258 6.13 -3.57 8.92
N ALA A 259 5.73 -2.61 8.08
CA ALA A 259 5.68 -1.19 8.45
C ALA A 259 4.69 -0.94 9.60
N LEU A 260 3.53 -1.62 9.58
CA LEU A 260 2.52 -1.54 10.63
C LEU A 260 3.07 -2.04 11.96
N ARG A 261 3.71 -3.22 11.96
CA ARG A 261 4.37 -3.77 13.16
C ARG A 261 5.45 -2.84 13.71
N HIS A 262 6.27 -2.29 12.82
CA HIS A 262 7.34 -1.39 13.20
C HIS A 262 6.81 -0.10 13.86
N LEU A 263 5.78 0.52 13.28
CA LEU A 263 5.21 1.76 13.82
C LEU A 263 4.35 1.51 15.06
N ALA A 264 3.51 0.47 15.05
CA ALA A 264 2.66 0.12 16.18
C ALA A 264 3.48 -0.30 17.41
N GLY A 265 4.57 -1.05 17.21
CA GLY A 265 5.48 -1.45 18.29
C GLY A 265 6.08 -0.26 19.03
N LYS A 266 6.43 0.83 18.31
CA LYS A 266 6.90 2.08 18.94
C LYS A 266 5.85 2.73 19.84
N ALA A 267 4.56 2.50 19.57
CA ALA A 267 3.44 3.01 20.34
C ALA A 267 2.92 2.00 21.39
N GLY A 268 3.55 0.83 21.54
CA GLY A 268 3.07 -0.24 22.42
C GLY A 268 1.77 -0.90 21.95
N ILE A 269 1.43 -0.79 20.66
CA ILE A 269 0.21 -1.33 20.06
C ILE A 269 0.54 -2.69 19.42
N ALA A 270 -0.19 -3.74 19.82
CA ALA A 270 -0.04 -5.05 19.22
C ALA A 270 -0.59 -5.09 17.78
N VAL A 271 0.03 -5.88 16.91
CA VAL A 271 -0.49 -6.14 15.55
C VAL A 271 -0.66 -7.64 15.40
N VAL A 272 -1.89 -8.08 15.21
CA VAL A 272 -2.28 -9.49 15.22
C VAL A 272 -3.00 -9.84 13.92
N THR A 273 -2.55 -10.91 13.25
CA THR A 273 -3.29 -11.41 12.08
C THR A 273 -4.45 -12.31 12.51
N VAL A 274 -5.56 -12.25 11.77
CA VAL A 274 -6.74 -13.12 11.98
C VAL A 274 -7.07 -13.90 10.71
N PRO A 275 -7.74 -15.06 10.79
CA PRO A 275 -8.10 -15.80 9.59
C PRO A 275 -9.01 -14.97 8.68
N ALA A 276 -8.73 -14.91 7.38
CA ALA A 276 -9.51 -14.10 6.42
C ALA A 276 -10.82 -14.77 5.96
N ARG A 277 -10.95 -16.09 6.11
CA ARG A 277 -12.09 -16.83 5.55
C ARG A 277 -13.42 -16.37 6.17
N GLY A 278 -14.39 -16.02 5.32
CA GLY A 278 -15.74 -15.66 5.73
C GLY A 278 -15.88 -14.29 6.42
N THR A 279 -14.84 -13.46 6.45
CA THR A 279 -14.92 -12.08 6.97
C THR A 279 -15.89 -11.25 6.14
N SER A 280 -15.77 -11.31 4.81
CA SER A 280 -16.61 -10.53 3.89
C SER A 280 -17.98 -11.15 3.54
N ALA A 281 -18.22 -12.40 3.91
CA ALA A 281 -19.45 -13.13 3.56
C ALA A 281 -20.49 -13.14 4.70
N GLY A 282 -20.06 -13.13 5.96
CA GLY A 282 -20.96 -13.12 7.11
C GLY A 282 -21.41 -11.71 7.47
N CYS A 283 -22.62 -11.57 8.02
CA CYS A 283 -23.11 -10.31 8.54
C CYS A 283 -22.46 -10.01 9.90
N PRO A 284 -21.86 -8.82 10.11
CA PRO A 284 -21.31 -8.45 11.41
C PRO A 284 -22.36 -8.45 12.52
N ARG A 285 -23.64 -8.16 12.23
CA ARG A 285 -24.68 -8.02 13.27
C ARG A 285 -25.30 -9.34 13.74
N CYS A 286 -25.49 -10.30 12.83
CA CYS A 286 -26.25 -11.53 13.09
C CYS A 286 -25.62 -12.81 12.52
N GLY A 287 -24.41 -12.73 11.96
CA GLY A 287 -23.67 -13.89 11.43
C GLY A 287 -24.18 -14.48 10.11
N HIS A 288 -25.42 -14.18 9.71
CA HIS A 288 -26.00 -14.71 8.46
C HIS A 288 -25.27 -14.24 7.21
N LEU A 289 -25.34 -15.05 6.14
CA LEU A 289 -24.74 -14.71 4.85
C LEU A 289 -25.28 -13.39 4.29
N LEU A 290 -24.35 -12.56 3.79
CA LEU A 290 -24.63 -11.31 3.12
C LEU A 290 -24.90 -11.54 1.63
N ARG A 291 -25.82 -10.75 1.08
CA ARG A 291 -25.94 -10.55 -0.36
C ARG A 291 -25.08 -9.36 -0.74
N HIS A 292 -24.16 -9.55 -1.68
CA HIS A 292 -23.40 -8.43 -2.24
C HIS A 292 -24.17 -7.82 -3.41
N VAL A 293 -24.41 -6.51 -3.30
CA VAL A 293 -25.28 -5.73 -4.19
C VAL A 293 -24.54 -4.51 -4.72
N LYS A 294 -25.06 -3.89 -5.77
CA LYS A 294 -24.41 -2.74 -6.43
C LYS A 294 -24.43 -1.49 -5.55
N ALA A 295 -25.57 -1.24 -4.89
CA ALA A 295 -25.84 -0.03 -4.13
C ALA A 295 -26.97 -0.30 -3.11
N PRO A 296 -27.13 0.51 -2.05
CA PRO A 296 -28.15 0.31 -1.02
C PRO A 296 -29.59 0.34 -1.56
N ASP A 297 -29.85 1.12 -2.61
CA ASP A 297 -31.13 1.25 -3.31
C ASP A 297 -31.37 0.12 -4.32
N ARG A 298 -30.32 -0.64 -4.69
CA ARG A 298 -30.37 -1.68 -5.74
C ARG A 298 -30.14 -3.08 -5.17
N VAL A 299 -30.92 -3.46 -4.17
CA VAL A 299 -30.76 -4.72 -3.41
C VAL A 299 -30.93 -5.98 -4.27
N THR A 300 -31.60 -5.90 -5.42
CA THR A 300 -31.76 -7.02 -6.37
C THR A 300 -30.62 -7.11 -7.39
N SER A 301 -29.85 -6.05 -7.58
CA SER A 301 -28.74 -6.00 -8.53
C SER A 301 -27.47 -6.53 -7.89
N ARG A 302 -26.93 -7.65 -8.41
CA ARG A 302 -25.63 -8.18 -7.98
C ARG A 302 -24.55 -7.11 -8.13
N GLY A 303 -23.71 -7.00 -7.10
CA GLY A 303 -22.56 -6.11 -7.08
C GLY A 303 -21.59 -6.52 -5.98
N HIS A 304 -20.48 -5.82 -5.85
CA HIS A 304 -19.41 -6.20 -4.90
C HIS A 304 -19.11 -5.11 -3.87
N LYS A 305 -19.63 -3.90 -4.05
CA LYS A 305 -19.33 -2.74 -3.19
C LYS A 305 -20.16 -2.73 -1.92
N TRP A 306 -21.41 -3.18 -2.01
CA TRP A 306 -22.37 -3.02 -0.93
C TRP A 306 -22.82 -4.38 -0.40
N ALA A 307 -23.03 -4.46 0.91
CA ALA A 307 -23.48 -5.66 1.59
C ALA A 307 -24.88 -5.45 2.18
N HIS A 308 -25.80 -6.38 1.86
CA HIS A 308 -27.14 -6.42 2.41
C HIS A 308 -27.40 -7.76 3.13
N CYS A 309 -27.87 -7.70 4.37
CA CYS A 309 -28.25 -8.90 5.13
C CYS A 309 -29.77 -9.13 5.03
N PRO A 310 -30.24 -10.26 4.47
CA PRO A 310 -31.68 -10.54 4.38
C PRO A 310 -32.33 -10.82 5.75
N HIS A 311 -31.55 -11.24 6.75
CA HIS A 311 -32.07 -11.57 8.08
C HIS A 311 -32.25 -10.34 8.97
N CYS A 312 -31.20 -9.55 9.18
CA CYS A 312 -31.24 -8.38 10.08
C CYS A 312 -31.33 -7.02 9.37
N ARG A 313 -31.47 -7.02 8.03
CA ARG A 313 -31.57 -5.83 7.18
C ARG A 313 -30.37 -4.87 7.30
N LEU A 314 -29.20 -5.36 7.70
CA LEU A 314 -27.96 -4.60 7.57
C LEU A 314 -27.80 -4.16 6.11
N SER A 315 -27.47 -2.90 5.90
CA SER A 315 -27.12 -2.31 4.62
C SER A 315 -25.90 -1.42 4.86
N ALA A 316 -24.74 -1.83 4.36
CA ALA A 316 -23.47 -1.15 4.61
C ALA A 316 -22.47 -1.38 3.48
N ASP A 317 -21.43 -0.56 3.43
CA ASP A 317 -20.25 -0.85 2.61
C ASP A 317 -19.66 -2.22 3.00
N ARG A 318 -19.29 -3.01 1.98
CA ARG A 318 -18.82 -4.39 2.16
C ARG A 318 -17.52 -4.45 2.97
N ASP A 319 -16.57 -3.57 2.65
CA ASP A 319 -15.24 -3.59 3.25
C ASP A 319 -15.34 -3.06 4.70
N HIS A 320 -16.25 -2.11 4.97
CA HIS A 320 -16.60 -1.73 6.34
C HIS A 320 -17.20 -2.90 7.13
N ALA A 321 -18.19 -3.61 6.57
CA ALA A 321 -18.79 -4.77 7.23
C ALA A 321 -17.77 -5.90 7.51
N ALA A 322 -16.80 -6.08 6.61
CA ALA A 322 -15.69 -7.02 6.79
C ALA A 322 -14.75 -6.57 7.92
N SER A 323 -14.36 -5.29 7.96
CA SER A 323 -13.51 -4.74 9.05
C SER A 323 -14.16 -4.90 10.44
N GLN A 324 -15.48 -4.77 10.54
CA GLN A 324 -16.24 -5.05 11.78
C GLN A 324 -16.13 -6.52 12.21
N ARG A 325 -16.13 -7.45 11.26
CA ARG A 325 -15.95 -8.88 11.57
C ARG A 325 -14.52 -9.21 11.95
N ILE A 326 -13.55 -8.58 11.32
CA ILE A 326 -12.13 -8.73 11.63
C ILE A 326 -11.84 -8.29 13.07
N VAL A 327 -12.29 -7.11 13.48
CA VAL A 327 -12.10 -6.65 14.87
C VAL A 327 -12.83 -7.56 15.87
N ALA A 328 -14.04 -8.02 15.54
CA ALA A 328 -14.80 -8.91 16.41
C ALA A 328 -14.11 -10.26 16.59
N ARG A 329 -13.61 -10.83 15.48
CA ARG A 329 -12.87 -12.09 15.47
C ARG A 329 -11.60 -11.99 16.30
N GLY A 330 -10.88 -10.88 16.17
CA GLY A 330 -9.71 -10.60 17.00
C GLY A 330 -10.04 -10.52 18.48
N LEU A 331 -10.97 -9.64 18.86
CA LEU A 331 -11.33 -9.42 20.27
C LEU A 331 -11.91 -10.67 20.96
N LEU A 332 -12.71 -11.46 20.26
CA LEU A 332 -13.30 -12.68 20.82
C LEU A 332 -12.28 -13.83 20.85
N GLY A 333 -11.44 -13.94 19.81
CA GLY A 333 -10.46 -15.01 19.64
C GLY A 333 -9.09 -14.76 20.23
N GLN A 334 -8.84 -13.61 20.88
CA GLN A 334 -7.52 -13.22 21.41
C GLN A 334 -6.87 -14.23 22.39
N GLN A 335 -7.65 -15.11 23.02
CA GLN A 335 -7.10 -16.18 23.87
C GLN A 335 -6.37 -17.27 23.05
N HIS A 336 -6.54 -17.28 21.73
CA HIS A 336 -5.89 -18.19 20.79
C HIS A 336 -4.76 -17.49 20.00
N THR A 337 -4.31 -16.32 20.47
CA THR A 337 -3.15 -15.64 19.87
C THR A 337 -1.90 -16.47 20.11
N THR A 338 -1.15 -16.71 19.05
CA THR A 338 0.15 -17.39 19.07
C THR A 338 1.22 -16.49 18.49
N GLY A 339 2.43 -16.55 19.05
CA GLY A 339 3.58 -15.77 18.60
C GLY A 339 4.59 -16.62 17.82
N THR A 340 5.27 -16.01 16.85
CA THR A 340 6.47 -16.59 16.20
C THR A 340 7.75 -16.07 16.87
N ARG A 341 8.89 -16.73 16.61
CA ARG A 341 10.21 -16.22 17.03
C ARG A 341 10.54 -14.83 16.47
N ALA A 342 9.96 -14.48 15.32
CA ALA A 342 10.07 -13.14 14.72
C ALA A 342 9.15 -12.09 15.40
N GLY A 343 8.48 -12.47 16.49
CA GLY A 343 7.54 -11.63 17.24
C GLY A 343 6.20 -11.44 16.53
N THR A 344 5.88 -12.22 15.49
CA THR A 344 4.62 -12.10 14.74
C THR A 344 3.49 -12.74 15.52
N LEU A 345 2.42 -11.99 15.77
CA LEU A 345 1.24 -12.47 16.49
C LEU A 345 0.14 -12.87 15.50
N ALA A 346 -0.47 -14.03 15.70
CA ALA A 346 -1.52 -14.55 14.85
C ALA A 346 -2.57 -15.34 15.66
N ILE A 347 -3.83 -15.13 15.34
CA ILE A 347 -4.96 -15.97 15.75
C ILE A 347 -5.24 -16.95 14.61
N ARG A 348 -5.25 -18.25 14.92
CA ARG A 348 -5.57 -19.30 13.92
C ARG A 348 -7.00 -19.82 14.03
N ALA A 349 -7.61 -19.68 15.20
CA ALA A 349 -9.00 -20.07 15.43
C ALA A 349 -9.97 -19.05 14.80
N THR A 350 -11.02 -19.54 14.14
CA THR A 350 -12.11 -18.67 13.68
C THR A 350 -13.20 -18.61 14.74
N ILE A 351 -13.23 -17.51 15.49
CA ILE A 351 -14.28 -17.24 16.47
C ILE A 351 -15.05 -16.01 16.01
N ASP A 352 -16.30 -16.21 15.62
CA ASP A 352 -17.17 -15.13 15.19
C ASP A 352 -18.18 -14.78 16.29
N GLY A 353 -18.58 -13.52 16.34
CA GLY A 353 -19.65 -13.07 17.22
C GLY A 353 -20.32 -11.81 16.69
N PRO A 354 -21.52 -11.50 17.20
CA PRO A 354 -22.27 -10.33 16.74
C PRO A 354 -21.60 -9.03 17.21
N VAL A 355 -21.48 -8.10 16.27
CA VAL A 355 -21.10 -6.71 16.48
C VAL A 355 -22.36 -5.89 16.67
N ARG A 356 -22.41 -5.11 17.75
CA ARG A 356 -23.46 -4.13 18.01
C ARG A 356 -22.89 -2.74 17.75
N ALA A 357 -23.62 -1.92 17.01
CA ALA A 357 -23.26 -0.51 16.90
C ALA A 357 -23.45 0.15 18.27
N VAL A 358 -22.44 0.90 18.72
CA VAL A 358 -22.62 1.87 19.79
C VAL A 358 -23.63 2.88 19.27
N ARG A 359 -24.79 2.96 19.94
CA ARG A 359 -25.70 4.08 19.71
C ARG A 359 -25.13 5.23 20.52
N ASP A 360 -24.41 6.14 19.87
CA ASP A 360 -24.15 7.42 20.48
C ASP A 360 -25.50 8.10 20.72
N LYS A 361 -25.89 8.18 21.99
CA LYS A 361 -27.02 9.01 22.42
C LYS A 361 -26.52 10.45 22.53
N THR A 362 -26.03 11.02 21.44
CA THR A 362 -25.76 12.48 21.39
C THR A 362 -27.05 13.29 21.22
N ARG A 363 -28.20 12.63 21.03
CA ARG A 363 -29.52 13.25 21.15
C ARG A 363 -30.32 12.63 22.31
N PRO A 364 -30.89 13.45 23.21
CA PRO A 364 -31.92 13.00 24.14
C PRO A 364 -32.98 12.22 23.38
N THR A 365 -33.41 11.08 23.92
CA THR A 365 -34.56 10.37 23.38
C THR A 365 -35.77 11.30 23.50
N PRO A 366 -36.48 11.65 22.42
CA PRO A 366 -37.70 12.44 22.54
C PRO A 366 -38.63 11.72 23.54
N PRO A 367 -39.28 12.45 24.47
CA PRO A 367 -40.23 11.85 25.39
C PRO A 367 -41.22 11.03 24.58
N ARG A 368 -41.47 9.79 25.03
CA ARG A 368 -42.49 8.94 24.44
C ARG A 368 -43.81 9.73 24.54
N PRO A 369 -44.52 10.01 23.43
CA PRO A 369 -45.77 10.73 23.53
C PRO A 369 -46.69 9.97 24.49
N PRO A 370 -47.39 10.68 25.39
CA PRO A 370 -48.26 10.03 26.35
C PRO A 370 -49.23 9.14 25.58
N ARG A 371 -49.34 7.88 26.02
CA ARG A 371 -50.36 6.95 25.54
C ARG A 371 -51.69 7.67 25.68
N GLN A 372 -52.27 8.13 24.57
CA GLN A 372 -53.67 8.53 24.54
C GLN A 372 -54.46 7.29 24.95
N GLN A 373 -54.93 7.27 26.19
CA GLN A 373 -55.96 6.35 26.61
C GLN A 373 -57.13 6.62 25.67
N SER A 374 -57.44 5.62 24.85
CA SER A 374 -58.63 5.54 24.04
C SER A 374 -59.85 5.64 24.95
N ARG A 375 -60.34 6.85 25.19
CA ARG A 375 -61.72 7.07 25.64
C ARG A 375 -62.59 6.96 24.39
N GLY A 376 -63.35 5.87 24.34
CA GLY A 376 -64.26 5.59 23.25
C GLY A 376 -65.28 6.71 23.08
N PHE A 377 -65.49 7.10 21.83
CA PHE A 377 -66.73 7.70 21.38
C PHE A 377 -67.25 6.91 20.19
N ARG A 378 -68.52 6.57 20.27
CA ARG A 378 -69.27 5.77 19.30
C ARG A 378 -69.49 6.55 18.01
N VAL A 379 -69.60 5.75 16.97
CA VAL A 379 -69.90 5.99 15.55
C VAL A 379 -70.97 7.05 15.28
N SER A 380 -70.74 7.86 14.24
CA SER A 380 -71.77 8.31 13.29
C SER A 380 -71.10 8.68 11.96
N SER A 381 -71.28 7.84 10.94
CA SER A 381 -70.91 8.14 9.56
C SER A 381 -71.91 9.13 8.95
N PRO A 382 -71.45 10.11 8.16
CA PRO A 382 -72.21 10.62 7.04
C PRO A 382 -71.56 10.24 5.70
N ALA A 383 -72.40 9.88 4.73
CA ALA A 383 -72.08 9.54 3.35
C ALA A 383 -71.47 10.73 2.56
N PRO A 384 -70.89 10.51 1.35
CA PRO A 384 -69.90 11.39 0.76
C PRO A 384 -70.53 12.55 -0.03
N SER A 385 -70.10 13.78 0.27
CA SER A 385 -70.35 14.96 -0.56
C SER A 385 -69.23 15.13 -1.59
N ARG A 386 -69.62 15.14 -2.87
CA ARG A 386 -68.77 15.45 -4.03
C ARG A 386 -68.50 16.96 -4.06
N HIS A 387 -67.29 17.38 -3.72
CA HIS A 387 -66.75 18.67 -4.17
C HIS A 387 -65.43 18.46 -4.91
N ARG A 388 -65.44 18.89 -6.18
CA ARG A 388 -64.32 18.95 -7.11
C ARG A 388 -63.28 19.95 -6.56
N VAL A 389 -62.07 19.48 -6.29
CA VAL A 389 -60.90 20.35 -6.02
C VAL A 389 -60.03 20.37 -7.29
N PRO A 390 -59.61 21.53 -7.82
CA PRO A 390 -58.74 21.60 -8.98
C PRO A 390 -57.35 21.02 -8.69
N ALA A 391 -56.76 20.35 -9.68
CA ALA A 391 -55.41 19.81 -9.59
C ALA A 391 -54.35 20.94 -9.42
N PRO A 392 -53.31 20.75 -8.60
CA PRO A 392 -52.19 21.68 -8.53
C PRO A 392 -51.35 21.62 -9.82
N PRO A 393 -50.79 22.74 -10.32
CA PRO A 393 -49.92 22.74 -11.48
C PRO A 393 -48.59 22.00 -11.20
N PRO A 394 -47.98 21.38 -12.22
CA PRO A 394 -46.71 20.67 -12.06
C PRO A 394 -45.55 21.62 -11.71
N PRO A 395 -44.57 21.19 -10.90
CA PRO A 395 -43.39 22.00 -10.61
C PRO A 395 -42.54 22.20 -11.86
N ARG A 396 -42.24 23.47 -12.17
CA ARG A 396 -41.27 23.86 -13.20
C ARG A 396 -39.85 23.48 -12.75
N PRO A 397 -38.97 23.03 -13.66
CA PRO A 397 -37.58 22.73 -13.31
C PRO A 397 -36.82 24.02 -12.99
N VAL A 398 -36.29 24.09 -11.76
CA VAL A 398 -35.35 25.13 -11.33
C VAL A 398 -33.98 24.80 -11.93
N ARG A 399 -33.49 25.73 -12.76
CA ARG A 399 -32.14 25.72 -13.33
C ARG A 399 -31.15 26.10 -12.22
N TRP A 400 -30.34 25.16 -11.78
CA TRP A 400 -29.18 25.46 -10.94
C TRP A 400 -28.04 25.89 -11.85
N ASP A 401 -27.73 27.19 -11.84
CA ASP A 401 -26.48 27.71 -12.37
C ASP A 401 -25.33 27.07 -11.60
N SER A 402 -24.57 26.26 -12.31
CA SER A 402 -23.34 25.68 -11.79
C SER A 402 -22.23 26.73 -11.90
N VAL A 403 -21.76 27.18 -10.74
CA VAL A 403 -20.48 27.89 -10.57
C VAL A 403 -19.40 27.11 -11.32
N ARG A 404 -18.76 27.78 -12.28
CA ARG A 404 -17.60 27.29 -13.02
C ARG A 404 -16.46 26.96 -12.04
N ARG A 405 -15.96 25.72 -12.10
CA ARG A 405 -14.57 25.42 -11.76
C ARG A 405 -13.84 25.20 -13.08
N ASP A 406 -12.75 25.91 -13.26
CA ASP A 406 -11.88 25.80 -14.42
C ASP A 406 -11.20 24.42 -14.45
N ASP A 407 -11.43 23.68 -15.54
CA ASP A 407 -10.64 22.51 -15.93
C ASP A 407 -9.62 22.94 -17.01
N PRO A 408 -8.37 22.44 -16.98
CA PRO A 408 -7.37 22.72 -18.01
C PRO A 408 -7.67 21.96 -19.32
N PRO A 409 -7.29 22.51 -20.49
CA PRO A 409 -7.73 21.99 -21.78
C PRO A 409 -7.05 20.66 -22.15
N ARG A 410 -7.84 19.73 -22.70
CA ARG A 410 -7.37 18.55 -23.42
C ARG A 410 -7.09 18.90 -24.89
N PRO A 411 -6.03 18.38 -25.52
CA PRO A 411 -5.74 18.62 -26.93
C PRO A 411 -6.69 17.85 -27.84
N GLY A 412 -7.20 18.54 -28.87
CA GLY A 412 -8.07 18.00 -29.91
C GLY A 412 -7.31 17.30 -31.07
N PRO A 413 -8.05 16.63 -31.97
CA PRO A 413 -7.48 15.85 -33.07
C PRO A 413 -6.99 16.74 -34.24
N PRO A 414 -6.08 16.26 -35.10
CA PRO A 414 -5.49 17.07 -36.16
C PRO A 414 -6.49 17.32 -37.30
N GLY A 415 -6.89 18.58 -37.44
CA GLY A 415 -7.68 19.10 -38.56
C GLY A 415 -6.79 19.63 -39.68
N ARG A 416 -7.14 19.23 -40.91
CA ARG A 416 -6.56 19.62 -42.19
C ARG A 416 -6.59 21.15 -42.42
N ALA A 417 -5.50 21.70 -42.93
CA ALA A 417 -5.45 23.05 -43.51
C ALA A 417 -5.40 22.97 -45.06
N ARG A 418 -6.12 23.91 -45.69
CA ARG A 418 -6.36 24.12 -47.14
C ARG A 418 -5.10 24.75 -47.80
N GLY A 419 -4.65 24.31 -48.97
CA GLY A 419 -4.85 24.95 -50.32
C GLY A 419 -4.19 26.34 -50.43
N ARG A 420 -3.21 26.66 -51.28
CA ARG A 420 -3.04 26.62 -52.78
C ARG A 420 -1.63 27.16 -53.15
N PRO A 421 -1.15 27.22 -54.43
CA PRO A 421 -1.65 26.69 -55.71
C PRO A 421 -0.63 25.83 -56.52
N ARG A 422 -1.13 25.27 -57.64
CA ARG A 422 -0.45 24.49 -58.69
C ARG A 422 0.36 25.38 -59.66
N ASP A 423 1.45 24.83 -60.20
CA ASP A 423 1.81 24.81 -61.64
C ASP A 423 2.61 23.50 -61.89
N GLN A 424 2.15 22.59 -62.77
CA GLN A 424 2.56 22.41 -64.18
C GLN A 424 4.08 22.11 -64.29
N THR A 425 4.62 21.03 -64.87
CA THR A 425 4.20 20.26 -66.05
C THR A 425 5.10 19.00 -66.22
N THR A 426 4.55 17.95 -66.86
CA THR A 426 5.19 16.94 -67.75
C THR A 426 6.37 16.04 -67.33
N ARG A 427 6.09 14.73 -67.34
CA ARG A 427 6.96 13.61 -67.78
C ARG A 427 7.31 13.77 -69.28
N PRO A 428 8.42 13.22 -69.84
CA PRO A 428 8.56 11.76 -70.09
C PRO A 428 10.03 11.21 -70.05
N ALA A 429 10.24 9.91 -69.76
CA ALA A 429 10.62 8.79 -70.66
C ALA A 429 12.14 8.57 -70.87
N ALA A 430 12.50 7.28 -70.91
CA ALA A 430 13.84 6.72 -71.01
C ALA A 430 14.38 6.69 -72.45
N THR A 431 15.72 6.65 -72.64
CA THR A 431 16.42 5.93 -73.72
C THR A 431 17.91 5.74 -73.36
N THR A 432 18.38 4.51 -73.56
CA THR A 432 19.76 3.96 -73.59
C THR A 432 20.64 4.53 -74.70
N ILE A 433 21.97 4.72 -74.50
CA ILE A 433 23.06 4.47 -75.49
C ILE A 433 24.36 4.06 -74.75
N ALA A 434 25.16 3.20 -75.39
CA ALA A 434 26.37 2.52 -74.93
C ALA A 434 27.70 3.08 -75.48
N ALA A 435 28.81 2.56 -74.89
CA ALA A 435 30.13 2.22 -75.48
C ALA A 435 31.29 3.26 -75.60
N GLY A 436 32.29 3.12 -74.70
CA GLY A 436 33.78 2.99 -74.87
C GLY A 436 34.63 4.14 -75.47
N PRO A 437 36.00 4.05 -75.48
CA PRO A 437 36.95 3.16 -74.75
C PRO A 437 38.29 3.84 -74.27
N SER A 438 39.19 3.02 -73.65
CA SER A 438 40.69 3.11 -73.56
C SER A 438 41.33 4.23 -72.68
N ALA A 439 42.51 4.11 -72.03
CA ALA A 439 43.68 3.21 -72.04
C ALA A 439 44.36 3.24 -70.62
N GLU A 440 45.01 2.16 -70.14
CA GLU A 440 46.50 1.96 -69.99
C GLU A 440 47.20 3.03 -69.11
N ASP A 441 48.11 2.78 -68.15
CA ASP A 441 49.12 1.72 -68.01
C ASP A 441 49.84 1.78 -66.63
N SER A 442 50.67 0.75 -66.33
CA SER A 442 51.93 0.70 -65.55
C SER A 442 51.98 1.07 -64.03
N THR A 443 52.25 0.16 -63.09
CA THR A 443 53.52 -0.50 -62.62
C THR A 443 54.48 0.32 -61.74
N GLY A 444 55.02 -0.36 -60.70
CA GLY A 444 56.17 0.02 -59.86
C GLY A 444 55.78 0.53 -58.46
N THR A 445 56.22 -0.03 -57.32
CA THR A 445 57.30 -0.98 -56.99
C THR A 445 56.99 -1.60 -55.63
#